data_AF-A0A7C5H3D2-F1
#
_entry.id   AF-A0A7C5H3D2-F1
#
_cell.length_a   1.000
_cell.length_b   1.000
_cell.length_c   1.000
_cell.angle_alpha   90.00
_cell.angle_beta   90.00
_cell.angle_gamma   90.00
#
_symmetry.space_group_name_H-M   'P 1'
#
loop_
_entity.id
_entity.type
_entity.pdbx_description
1 polymer ?
#
loop_
_entity_poly.entity_id
_entity_poly.type
_entity_poly.pdbx_seq_one_letter_code
_entity_poly.pdbx_strand_id
1 'polypeptide(L)'
;LRAREVNWITAPPEAPIEAKVRIRYRHNPVDATVIPQGEQAVVRFSIPQRAVTPGQAVVFYKDDEVLGGGWIERAIKEFDREHA
;
A
#
# COMPACT_ATOMS: atom_id res chain seq x y z
N LEU A 1 5.13 2.77 -2.96
CA LEU A 1 5.09 3.79 -1.88
C LEU A 1 5.32 3.13 -0.54
N ARG A 2 5.70 3.89 0.49
CA ARG A 2 5.76 3.43 1.88
C ARG A 2 4.63 4.05 2.69
N ALA A 3 3.96 3.23 3.50
CA ALA A 3 2.95 3.63 4.45
C ALA A 3 3.44 3.34 5.88
N ARG A 4 3.08 4.22 6.81
CA ARG A 4 3.36 4.12 8.25
C ARG A 4 2.07 4.08 9.05
N GLU A 5 2.15 3.62 10.30
CA GLU A 5 1.01 3.46 11.20
C GLU A 5 -0.11 2.66 10.52
N VAL A 6 0.26 1.53 9.92
CA VAL A 6 -0.68 0.66 9.23
C VAL A 6 -1.51 -0.08 10.26
N ASN A 7 -2.81 0.14 10.22
CA ASN A 7 -3.80 -0.58 10.99
C ASN A 7 -4.50 -1.62 10.10
N TRP A 8 -4.34 -2.89 10.45
CA TRP A 8 -5.06 -4.00 9.82
C TRP A 8 -6.39 -4.23 10.55
N ILE A 9 -7.47 -4.38 9.80
CA ILE A 9 -8.81 -4.66 10.34
C ILE A 9 -8.91 -6.15 10.70
N THR A 10 -8.26 -7.00 9.91
CA THR A 10 -8.07 -8.42 10.18
C THR A 10 -6.65 -8.67 10.70
N ALA A 11 -6.29 -9.95 10.90
CA ALA A 11 -4.90 -10.31 11.13
C ALA A 11 -3.99 -9.74 10.02
N PRO A 12 -2.83 -9.16 10.37
CA PRO A 12 -1.88 -8.70 9.37
C PRO A 12 -1.40 -9.89 8.52
N PRO A 13 -1.27 -9.72 7.20
CA PRO A 13 -0.71 -10.78 6.37
C PRO A 13 0.75 -11.06 6.77
N GLU A 14 1.16 -12.32 6.71
CA GLU A 14 2.55 -12.72 6.99
C GLU A 14 3.45 -12.65 5.73
N ALA A 15 2.84 -12.52 4.56
CA ALA A 15 3.49 -12.49 3.26
C ALA A 15 2.93 -11.35 2.38
N PRO A 16 3.62 -10.98 1.29
CA PRO A 16 3.07 -10.08 0.30
C PRO A 16 1.71 -10.58 -0.23
N ILE A 17 0.74 -9.69 -0.34
CA ILE A 17 -0.60 -10.00 -0.85
C ILE A 17 -0.95 -9.12 -2.03
N GLU A 18 -1.71 -9.66 -2.98
CA GLU A 18 -2.38 -8.87 -4.00
C GLU A 18 -3.64 -8.23 -3.43
N ALA A 19 -3.78 -6.93 -3.65
CA ALA A 19 -4.88 -6.13 -3.14
C ALA A 19 -5.17 -4.95 -4.08
N LYS A 20 -6.38 -4.42 -3.98
CA LYS A 20 -6.71 -3.12 -4.55
C LYS A 20 -6.36 -2.04 -3.55
N VAL A 21 -5.65 -1.00 -3.98
CA VAL A 21 -5.16 0.05 -3.10
C VAL A 21 -5.67 1.41 -3.55
N ARG A 22 -6.24 2.17 -2.61
CA ARG A 22 -6.72 3.53 -2.83
C ARG A 22 -5.84 4.52 -2.09
N ILE A 23 -5.21 5.42 -2.82
CA ILE A 23 -4.35 6.49 -2.29
C ILE A 23 -4.99 7.88 -2.37
N ARG A 24 -6.17 7.99 -2.97
CA ARG A 24 -6.94 9.23 -3.11
C ARG A 24 -8.42 8.93 -2.98
N TYR A 25 -9.12 9.70 -2.14
CA TYR A 25 -10.56 9.52 -1.91
C TYR A 25 -11.41 9.61 -3.18
N ARG A 26 -11.00 10.33 -4.23
CA ARG A 26 -11.79 10.42 -5.47
C ARG A 26 -11.37 9.43 -6.56
N HIS A 27 -10.35 8.61 -6.33
CA HIS A 27 -9.88 7.65 -7.32
C HIS A 27 -10.39 6.25 -7.02
N ASN A 28 -10.59 5.48 -8.08
CA ASN A 28 -10.82 4.05 -7.97
C ASN A 28 -9.57 3.38 -7.37
N PRO A 29 -9.76 2.35 -6.53
CA PRO A 29 -8.67 1.48 -6.10
C PRO A 29 -7.94 0.89 -7.30
N VAL A 30 -6.61 0.80 -7.22
CA VAL A 30 -5.75 0.25 -8.27
C VAL A 30 -5.08 -1.01 -7.78
N ASP A 31 -4.86 -1.98 -8.67
CA ASP A 31 -4.21 -3.23 -8.28
C ASP A 31 -2.75 -2.98 -7.86
N ALA A 32 -2.39 -3.63 -6.75
CA ALA A 32 -1.07 -3.51 -6.15
C ALA A 32 -0.73 -4.73 -5.30
N THR A 33 0.56 -4.95 -5.10
CA THR A 33 1.07 -5.85 -4.06
C THR A 33 1.34 -5.06 -2.79
N VAL A 34 0.74 -5.47 -1.68
CA VAL A 34 0.99 -4.91 -0.35
C VAL A 34 1.92 -5.84 0.40
N ILE A 35 3.07 -5.31 0.83
CA ILE A 35 4.10 -6.04 1.56
C ILE A 35 4.08 -5.52 3.00
N PRO A 36 3.57 -6.30 3.96
CA PRO A 36 3.53 -5.93 5.37
C PRO A 36 4.94 -5.90 5.97
N GLN A 37 5.21 -4.91 6.82
CA GLN A 37 6.48 -4.71 7.53
C GLN A 37 6.21 -4.20 8.96
N GLY A 38 5.62 -5.05 9.81
CA GLY A 38 5.17 -4.64 11.14
C GLY A 38 4.08 -3.57 11.06
N GLU A 39 4.29 -2.42 11.70
CA GLU A 39 3.37 -1.26 11.65
C GLU A 39 3.51 -0.42 10.36
N GLN A 40 4.23 -0.94 9.37
CA GLN A 40 4.44 -0.30 8.07
C GLN A 40 4.02 -1.23 6.94
N ALA A 41 3.85 -0.66 5.76
CA ALA A 41 3.67 -1.45 4.54
C ALA A 41 4.34 -0.79 3.35
N VAL A 42 4.89 -1.61 2.46
CA VAL A 42 5.33 -1.20 1.13
C VAL A 42 4.27 -1.60 0.13
N VAL A 43 3.76 -0.63 -0.62
CA VAL A 43 2.78 -0.87 -1.68
C VAL A 43 3.48 -0.73 -3.02
N ARG A 44 3.41 -1.78 -3.83
CA ARG A 44 3.86 -1.79 -5.23
C ARG A 44 2.64 -1.82 -6.14
N PHE A 45 2.36 -0.71 -6.79
CA PHE A 45 1.28 -0.66 -7.77
C PHE A 45 1.66 -1.44 -9.02
N SER A 46 0.72 -2.20 -9.57
CA SER A 46 0.90 -2.89 -10.85
C SER A 46 1.13 -1.89 -11.99
N ILE A 47 0.54 -0.69 -11.88
CA ILE A 47 0.76 0.44 -12.80
C ILE A 47 1.29 1.63 -12.00
N PRO A 48 2.37 2.31 -12.44
CA PRO A 48 2.92 3.48 -11.75
C PRO A 48 1.86 4.56 -11.49
N GLN A 49 1.72 4.96 -10.23
CA GLN A 49 0.79 6.02 -9.82
C GLN A 49 1.52 7.36 -9.71
N ARG A 50 0.98 8.38 -10.39
CA ARG A 50 1.49 9.76 -10.29
C ARG A 50 0.95 10.42 -9.01
N ALA A 51 1.68 11.43 -8.54
CA ALA A 51 1.28 12.27 -7.42
C ALA A 51 0.92 11.45 -6.16
N VAL A 52 1.81 10.59 -5.67
CA VAL A 52 1.67 10.04 -4.32
C VAL A 52 2.03 11.15 -3.33
N THR A 53 1.06 11.60 -2.53
CA THR A 53 1.21 12.75 -1.62
C THR A 53 1.39 12.25 -0.18
N PRO A 54 2.53 12.55 0.48
CA PRO A 54 2.72 12.28 1.90
C PRO A 54 1.61 12.87 2.77
N GLY A 55 1.23 12.16 3.84
CA GLY A 55 0.16 12.55 4.75
C GLY A 55 -1.26 12.22 4.29
N GLN A 56 -1.45 11.74 3.05
CA GLN A 56 -2.73 11.15 2.65
C GLN A 56 -2.87 9.73 3.20
N ALA A 57 -4.12 9.30 3.44
CA ALA A 57 -4.40 7.93 3.79
C ALA A 57 -4.24 7.00 2.58
N VAL A 58 -3.75 5.79 2.84
CA VAL A 58 -3.81 4.66 1.92
C VAL A 58 -4.70 3.58 2.51
N VAL A 59 -5.57 2.99 1.68
CA VAL A 59 -6.49 1.93 2.10
C VAL A 59 -6.30 0.72 1.20
N PHE A 60 -6.24 -0.46 1.81
CA PHE A 60 -6.06 -1.74 1.14
C PHE A 60 -7.38 -2.51 1.14
N TYR A 61 -7.74 -3.05 -0.01
CA TYR A 61 -8.98 -3.78 -0.25
C TYR A 61 -8.67 -5.15 -0.84
N LYS A 62 -9.45 -6.14 -0.46
CA LYS A 62 -9.50 -7.44 -1.14
C LYS A 62 -10.94 -7.73 -1.46
N ASP A 63 -11.22 -7.89 -2.75
CA ASP A 63 -12.58 -7.94 -3.26
C ASP A 63 -13.37 -6.69 -2.78
N ASP A 64 -14.45 -6.88 -2.03
CA ASP A 64 -15.28 -5.81 -1.47
C ASP A 64 -14.95 -5.47 0.00
N GLU A 65 -13.94 -6.12 0.59
CA GLU A 65 -13.57 -5.95 2.00
C GLU A 65 -12.38 -5.01 2.19
N VAL A 66 -12.41 -4.25 3.29
CA VAL A 66 -11.28 -3.42 3.72
C VAL A 66 -10.34 -4.26 4.57
N LEU A 67 -9.10 -4.46 4.12
CA LEU A 67 -8.08 -5.18 4.88
C LEU A 67 -7.43 -4.29 5.94
N GLY A 68 -7.30 -3.00 5.64
CA GLY A 68 -6.62 -2.04 6.51
C GLY A 68 -6.19 -0.78 5.78
N GLY A 69 -5.39 0.02 6.45
CA GLY A 69 -4.86 1.25 5.89
C GLY A 69 -3.87 1.95 6.80
N GLY A 70 -3.25 3.00 6.31
CA GLY A 70 -2.29 3.81 7.06
C GLY A 70 -2.00 5.13 6.39
N TRP A 71 -0.93 5.79 6.80
CA TRP A 71 -0.53 7.09 6.27
C TRP A 71 0.61 6.96 5.28
N ILE A 72 0.45 7.56 4.10
CA ILE A 72 1.51 7.61 3.10
C ILE A 72 2.67 8.42 3.67
N GLU A 73 3.82 7.77 3.85
CA GLU A 73 5.06 8.43 4.29
C GLU A 73 5.77 9.04 3.08
N ARG A 74 5.97 8.25 2.02
CA ARG A 74 6.68 8.70 0.81
C ARG A 74 6.39 7.84 -0.42
N ALA A 75 6.51 8.46 -1.58
CA ALA A 75 6.64 7.73 -2.84
C ALA A 75 7.99 7.00 -2.88
N ILE A 76 8.02 5.80 -3.47
CA ILE A 76 9.26 5.07 -3.74
C ILE A 76 9.34 5.00 -5.27
N LYS A 77 10.46 5.48 -5.86
CA LYS A 77 10.64 5.54 -7.31
C LYS A 77 11.48 4.41 -7.90
N GLU A 78 12.25 3.71 -7.08
CA GLU A 78 13.08 2.60 -7.55
C GLU A 78 13.03 1.47 -6.53
N PHE A 79 12.91 0.26 -7.07
CA PHE A 79 13.33 -0.94 -6.39
C PHE A 79 14.83 -1.00 -6.62
N ASP A 80 15.65 -0.59 -5.65
CA ASP A 80 17.08 -0.86 -5.72
C ASP A 80 17.26 -2.36 -6.00
N ARG A 81 17.98 -2.63 -7.09
CA ARG A 81 18.47 -3.97 -7.39
C ARG A 81 19.49 -4.32 -6.31
N GLU A 82 19.05 -4.96 -5.25
CA GLU A 82 19.94 -5.73 -4.39
C GLU A 82 19.17 -6.96 -3.95
N HIS A 83 19.39 -8.05 -4.67
CA HIS A 83 20.01 -9.28 -4.20
C HIS A 83 20.48 -10.02 -5.48
N ALA A 84 21.74 -9.78 -5.84
CA ALA A 84 22.53 -10.66 -6.70
C ALA A 84 23.08 -11.81 -5.85
#